data_AF-A0A379DE64-F1
#
_entry.id   AF-A0A379DE64-F1
#
_cell.length_a   1.000
_cell.length_b   1.000
_cell.length_c   1.000
_cell.angle_alpha   90.00
_cell.angle_beta   90.00
_cell.angle_gamma   90.00
#
_symmetry.space_group_name_H-M   'P 1'
#
loop_
_entity.id
_entity.type
_entity.pdbx_description
1 polymer ?
#
loop_
_entity_poly.entity_id
_entity_poly.type
_entity_poly.pdbx_seq_one_letter_code
_entity_poly.pdbx_strand_id
1 'polypeptide(L)'
;MDIEEILKKNRDNKEDEVTGNVHTRGLKLGYKTFTLLVIFFIVFNIFTGQTSYAIQSIFCGVIAAEYYEKHKFSKEKIFLAVFILSCIAFIVLLLNHVKHILS
;
A
#
# COMPACT_ATOMS: atom_id res chain seq x y z
N MET A 1 -13.16 -8.45 42.07
CA MET A 1 -12.33 -7.87 41.01
C MET A 1 -11.31 -7.01 41.70
N ASP A 2 -10.02 -7.36 41.57
CA ASP A 2 -8.95 -6.72 42.34
C ASP A 2 -8.49 -5.43 41.66
N ILE A 3 -8.16 -4.39 42.44
CA ILE A 3 -7.77 -3.08 41.89
C ILE A 3 -6.47 -3.20 41.11
N GLU A 4 -5.56 -4.06 41.55
CA GLU A 4 -4.30 -4.34 40.84
C GLU A 4 -4.53 -4.96 39.45
N GLU A 5 -5.52 -5.83 39.33
CA GLU A 5 -5.90 -6.47 38.06
C GLU A 5 -6.47 -5.44 37.07
N ILE A 6 -7.29 -4.50 37.56
CA ILE A 6 -7.83 -3.39 36.76
C ILE A 6 -6.71 -2.46 36.28
N LEU A 7 -5.77 -2.11 37.16
CA LEU A 7 -4.64 -1.23 36.82
C LEU A 7 -3.71 -1.87 35.80
N LYS A 8 -3.45 -3.17 35.92
CA LYS A 8 -2.63 -3.92 34.96
C LYS A 8 -3.30 -3.97 33.58
N LYS A 9 -4.59 -4.33 33.53
CA LYS A 9 -5.36 -4.38 32.27
C LYS A 9 -5.44 -3.02 31.56
N ASN A 10 -5.53 -1.92 32.32
CA ASN A 10 -5.52 -0.57 31.74
C ASN A 10 -4.16 -0.17 31.16
N ARG A 11 -3.05 -0.63 31.75
CA ARG A 11 -1.70 -0.41 31.19
C ARG A 11 -1.51 -1.17 29.89
N ASP A 12 -1.86 -2.45 29.89
CA ASP A 12 -1.73 -3.32 28.71
C ASP A 12 -2.56 -2.76 27.53
N ASN A 13 -3.84 -2.42 27.77
CA ASN A 13 -4.70 -1.82 26.74
C ASN A 13 -4.15 -0.50 26.18
N LYS A 14 -3.52 0.34 27.03
CA LYS A 14 -2.97 1.63 26.62
C LYS A 14 -1.70 1.45 25.79
N GLU A 15 -0.86 0.49 26.13
CA GLU A 15 0.33 0.15 25.34
C GLU A 15 -0.05 -0.44 23.98
N ASP A 16 -1.06 -1.30 23.93
CA ASP A 16 -1.60 -1.85 22.68
C ASP A 16 -2.19 -0.75 21.78
N GLU A 17 -2.96 0.19 22.35
CA GLU A 17 -3.55 1.31 21.61
C GLU A 17 -2.47 2.28 21.08
N VAL A 18 -1.47 2.59 21.91
CA VAL A 18 -0.34 3.44 21.50
C VAL A 18 0.46 2.79 20.39
N THR A 19 0.77 1.50 20.52
CA THR A 19 1.54 0.73 19.52
C THR A 19 0.78 0.64 18.20
N GLY A 20 -0.52 0.33 18.24
CA GLY A 20 -1.39 0.32 17.07
C GLY A 20 -1.48 1.70 16.39
N ASN A 21 -1.58 2.78 17.17
CA ASN A 21 -1.62 4.14 16.63
C ASN A 21 -0.29 4.56 15.98
N VAL A 22 0.85 4.22 16.57
CA VAL A 22 2.17 4.52 15.98
C VAL A 22 2.37 3.75 14.68
N HIS A 23 2.03 2.45 14.66
CA HIS A 23 2.16 1.61 13.47
C HIS A 23 1.30 2.10 12.30
N THR A 24 0.01 2.39 12.56
CA THR A 24 -0.91 2.89 11.53
C THR A 24 -0.53 4.28 11.02
N ARG A 25 0.00 5.15 11.88
CA ARG A 25 0.55 6.47 11.47
C ARG A 25 1.81 6.31 10.61
N GLY A 26 2.72 5.43 11.00
CA GLY A 26 3.94 5.12 10.24
C GLY A 26 3.62 4.60 8.84
N LEU A 27 2.70 3.64 8.74
CA LEU A 27 2.24 3.13 7.44
C LEU A 27 1.60 4.22 6.58
N LYS A 28 0.70 5.03 7.14
CA LYS A 28 0.07 6.15 6.40
C LYS A 28 1.09 7.15 5.88
N LEU A 29 2.12 7.47 6.68
CA LEU A 29 3.20 8.35 6.24
C LEU A 29 4.03 7.69 5.13
N GLY A 30 4.37 6.42 5.28
CA GLY A 30 5.08 5.64 4.27
C GLY A 30 4.36 5.61 2.93
N TYR A 31 3.05 5.35 2.92
CA TYR A 31 2.21 5.40 1.72
C TYR A 31 2.26 6.78 1.05
N LYS A 32 2.12 7.87 1.81
CA LYS A 32 2.19 9.23 1.27
C LYS A 32 3.54 9.51 0.61
N THR A 33 4.64 9.17 1.30
CA THR A 33 5.99 9.37 0.76
C THR A 33 6.24 8.51 -0.47
N PHE A 34 5.80 7.25 -0.46
CA PHE A 34 5.90 6.35 -1.60
C PHE A 34 5.13 6.88 -2.81
N THR A 35 3.88 7.32 -2.64
CA THR A 35 3.08 7.91 -3.71
C THR A 35 3.76 9.14 -4.30
N LEU A 36 4.33 10.01 -3.45
CA LEU A 36 5.04 11.21 -3.91
C LEU A 36 6.29 10.86 -4.75
N LEU A 37 7.04 9.83 -4.34
CA LEU A 37 8.19 9.31 -5.11
C LEU A 37 7.76 8.73 -6.46
N VAL A 38 6.68 7.95 -6.51
CA VAL A 38 6.15 7.39 -7.76
C VAL A 38 5.77 8.50 -8.73
N ILE A 39 5.06 9.54 -8.25
CA ILE A 39 4.70 10.70 -9.06
C ILE A 39 5.96 11.41 -9.59
N PHE A 40 6.93 11.66 -8.71
CA PHE A 40 8.20 12.28 -9.10
C PHE A 40 8.90 11.51 -10.22
N PHE A 41 9.04 10.19 -10.09
CA PHE A 41 9.70 9.38 -11.10
C PHE A 41 8.92 9.31 -12.41
N ILE A 42 7.58 9.20 -12.37
CA ILE A 42 6.77 9.23 -13.60
C ILE A 42 6.97 10.54 -14.34
N VAL A 43 6.91 11.67 -13.63
CA VAL A 43 7.12 13.00 -14.20
C VAL A 43 8.54 13.13 -14.76
N PHE A 44 9.55 12.73 -14.00
CA PHE A 44 10.95 12.74 -14.44
C PHE A 44 11.14 11.93 -15.73
N ASN A 45 10.60 10.71 -15.78
CA ASN A 45 10.72 9.83 -16.93
C ASN A 45 10.01 10.39 -18.16
N ILE A 46 8.88 11.08 -18.01
CA ILE A 46 8.22 11.80 -19.10
C ILE A 46 9.15 12.87 -19.69
N PHE A 47 9.80 13.67 -18.84
CA PHE A 47 10.73 14.70 -19.30
C PHE A 47 12.01 14.14 -19.94
N THR A 48 12.46 12.96 -19.52
CA THR A 48 13.65 12.30 -20.10
C THR A 48 13.33 11.34 -21.24
N GLY A 49 12.07 11.21 -21.65
CA GLY A 49 11.64 10.26 -22.69
C GLY A 49 11.82 8.77 -22.30
N GLN A 50 11.90 8.48 -21.01
CA GLN A 50 12.07 7.11 -20.50
C GLN A 50 10.71 6.47 -20.19
N THR A 51 10.66 5.14 -20.25
CA THR A 51 9.46 4.39 -19.86
C THR A 51 9.39 4.22 -18.34
N SER A 52 8.18 4.18 -17.79
CA SER A 52 7.96 4.04 -16.33
C SER A 52 7.30 2.71 -15.94
N TYR A 53 7.37 1.70 -16.82
CA TYR A 53 6.63 0.45 -16.64
C TYR A 53 6.96 -0.27 -15.32
N ALA A 54 8.23 -0.27 -14.90
CA ALA A 54 8.64 -0.87 -13.61
C ALA A 54 8.02 -0.14 -12.41
N ILE A 55 8.07 1.18 -12.41
CA ILE A 55 7.60 1.99 -11.29
C ILE A 55 6.07 1.92 -11.19
N GLN A 56 5.39 1.96 -12.35
CA GLN A 56 3.95 1.80 -12.43
C GLN A 56 3.51 0.40 -12.00
N SER A 57 4.26 -0.66 -12.35
CA SER A 57 3.91 -2.02 -11.93
C SER A 57 3.99 -2.14 -10.40
N ILE A 58 5.10 -1.70 -9.79
CA ILE A 58 5.26 -1.72 -8.32
C ILE A 58 4.12 -0.94 -7.64
N PHE A 59 3.77 0.23 -8.16
CA PHE A 59 2.66 1.04 -7.64
C PHE A 59 1.32 0.29 -7.71
N CYS A 60 0.99 -0.33 -8.86
CA CYS A 60 -0.22 -1.14 -9.00
C CYS A 60 -0.23 -2.36 -8.07
N GLY A 61 0.93 -2.99 -7.83
CA GLY A 61 1.07 -4.10 -6.88
C GLY A 61 0.77 -3.66 -5.44
N VAL A 62 1.26 -2.48 -5.04
CA VAL A 62 0.97 -1.90 -3.72
C VAL A 62 -0.52 -1.57 -3.58
N ILE A 63 -1.15 -0.96 -4.60
CA ILE A 63 -2.61 -0.72 -4.61
C ILE A 63 -3.37 -2.05 -4.50
N ALA A 64 -2.99 -3.08 -5.25
CA ALA A 64 -3.64 -4.38 -5.14
C ALA A 64 -3.59 -4.92 -3.70
N ALA A 65 -2.43 -4.90 -3.05
CA ALA A 65 -2.31 -5.35 -1.66
C ALA A 65 -3.20 -4.53 -0.70
N GLU A 66 -3.24 -3.20 -0.87
CA GLU A 66 -4.08 -2.32 -0.05
C GLU A 66 -5.58 -2.63 -0.20
N TYR A 67 -6.04 -2.82 -1.44
CA TYR A 67 -7.45 -3.08 -1.72
C TYR A 67 -7.88 -4.51 -1.38
N TYR A 68 -6.95 -5.46 -1.39
CA TYR A 68 -7.19 -6.80 -0.85
C TYR A 68 -7.47 -6.75 0.65
N GLU A 69 -6.62 -6.07 1.43
CA GLU A 69 -6.84 -5.92 2.88
C GLU A 69 -8.14 -5.15 3.16
N LYS A 70 -8.41 -4.05 2.45
CA LYS A 70 -9.68 -3.31 2.58
C LYS A 70 -10.90 -4.18 2.29
N HIS A 71 -10.85 -5.00 1.24
CA HIS A 71 -11.93 -5.93 0.92
C HIS A 71 -12.13 -6.98 2.02
N LYS A 72 -11.04 -7.51 2.58
CA LYS A 72 -11.10 -8.50 3.69
C LYS A 72 -11.83 -7.95 4.92
N PHE A 73 -11.63 -6.68 5.27
CA PHE A 73 -12.26 -6.06 6.43
C PHE A 73 -13.67 -5.52 6.16
N SER A 74 -13.90 -4.82 5.03
CA SER A 74 -15.19 -4.17 4.74
C SER A 74 -16.18 -5.06 3.97
N LYS A 75 -15.69 -6.07 3.23
CA LYS A 75 -16.46 -6.94 2.32
C LYS A 75 -17.22 -6.21 1.20
N GLU A 76 -16.92 -4.93 0.97
CA GLU A 76 -17.51 -4.18 -0.15
C GLU A 76 -16.99 -4.67 -1.49
N LYS A 77 -17.90 -4.78 -2.47
CA LYS A 77 -17.61 -5.26 -3.84
C LYS A 77 -16.70 -4.31 -4.62
N ILE A 78 -16.73 -3.00 -4.31
CA ILE A 78 -15.90 -2.02 -4.99
C ILE A 78 -14.41 -2.26 -4.72
N PHE A 79 -14.06 -2.67 -3.50
CA PHE A 79 -12.66 -2.97 -3.16
C PHE A 79 -12.15 -4.21 -3.90
N LEU A 80 -12.99 -5.21 -4.10
CA LEU A 80 -12.65 -6.39 -4.91
C LEU A 80 -12.42 -6.01 -6.39
N ALA A 81 -13.29 -5.14 -6.95
CA ALA A 81 -13.13 -4.69 -8.32
C ALA A 81 -11.81 -3.94 -8.53
N VAL A 82 -11.48 -3.01 -7.62
CA VAL A 82 -10.21 -2.26 -7.68
C VAL A 82 -9.00 -3.18 -7.49
N PHE A 83 -9.08 -4.17 -6.60
CA PHE A 83 -8.05 -5.19 -6.45
C PHE A 83 -7.78 -5.93 -7.77
N ILE A 84 -8.82 -6.48 -8.40
CA ILE A 84 -8.70 -7.23 -9.65
C ILE A 84 -8.11 -6.36 -10.77
N LEU A 85 -8.62 -5.12 -10.93
CA LEU A 85 -8.10 -4.18 -11.92
C LEU A 85 -6.62 -3.85 -11.67
N SER A 86 -6.23 -3.67 -10.41
CA SER A 86 -4.85 -3.37 -10.05
C SER A 86 -3.91 -4.56 -10.29
N CYS A 87 -4.37 -5.79 -10.05
CA CYS A 87 -3.64 -7.01 -10.41
C CYS A 87 -3.42 -7.12 -11.93
N ILE A 88 -4.45 -6.87 -12.73
CA ILE A 88 -4.33 -6.91 -14.20
C ILE A 88 -3.33 -5.84 -14.66
N ALA A 89 -3.47 -4.61 -14.17
CA ALA A 89 -2.56 -3.52 -14.49
C ALA A 89 -1.11 -3.85 -14.11
N PHE A 90 -0.89 -4.40 -12.91
CA PHE A 90 0.42 -4.85 -12.44
C PHE A 90 1.06 -5.85 -13.43
N ILE A 91 0.32 -6.89 -13.83
CA ILE A 91 0.82 -7.93 -14.73
C ILE A 91 1.15 -7.34 -16.10
N VAL A 92 0.27 -6.53 -16.67
CA VAL A 92 0.48 -5.92 -18.00
C VAL A 92 1.71 -5.00 -17.99
N LEU A 93 1.85 -4.16 -16.97
CA LEU A 93 2.98 -3.24 -16.83
C LEU A 93 4.29 -3.99 -16.62
N LEU A 94 4.27 -5.06 -15.83
CA LEU A 94 5.45 -5.91 -15.61
C LEU A 94 5.88 -6.58 -16.92
N LEU A 95 4.95 -7.14 -17.69
CA LEU A 95 5.23 -7.76 -18.99
C LEU A 95 5.78 -6.72 -19.98
N ASN A 96 5.24 -5.51 -20.01
CA ASN A 96 5.76 -4.43 -20.84
C ASN A 96 7.16 -4.01 -20.44
N HIS A 97 7.47 -3.97 -19.15
CA HIS A 97 8.82 -3.71 -18.67
C HIS A 97 9.82 -4.79 -19.13
N VAL A 98 9.45 -6.08 -18.99
CA VAL A 98 10.28 -7.20 -19.44
C VAL A 98 10.52 -7.12 -20.94
N LYS A 99 9.47 -6.88 -21.73
CA LYS A 99 9.58 -6.71 -23.20
C LYS A 99 10.49 -5.55 -23.57
N HIS A 100 10.38 -4.42 -22.87
CA HIS A 100 11.20 -3.25 -23.12
C HIS A 100 12.68 -3.50 -22.82
N ILE A 101 13.01 -4.34 -21.85
CA ILE A 101 14.41 -4.70 -21.55
C ILE A 101 14.97 -5.70 -22.57
N LEU A 102 14.13 -6.61 -23.06
CA LEU A 102 14.56 -7.72 -23.92
C LEU A 102 14.59 -7.39 -25.43
N SER A 103 14.03 -6.25 -25.82
CA SER A 103 14.02 -5.74 -27.21
C SER A 103 15.17 -4.81 -27.50
#